data_AF-A0A8T4DY94-F1
#
_entry.id   AF-A0A8T4DY94-F1
#
_cell.length_a   1.000
_cell.length_b   1.000
_cell.length_c   1.000
_cell.angle_alpha   90.00
_cell.angle_beta   90.00
_cell.angle_gamma   90.00
#
_symmetry.space_group_name_H-M   'P 1'
#
loop_
_entity.id
_entity.type
_entity.pdbx_description
1 polymer ?
#
loop_
_entity_poly.entity_id
_entity_poly.type
_entity_poly.pdbx_seq_one_letter_code
_entity_poly.pdbx_strand_id
1 'polypeptide(L)'
;MVNKAKLNYVIDVGLGISFLSVFITGIVKFPDFLQYFGITRRYIPVQGLSTIHDWSGIIMGILVLVHLVLHWKWIVCMTKSFFRRGGKCGR
;
A
#
# COMPACT_ATOMS: atom_id res chain seq x y z
N MET A 1 12.71 19.89 -15.16
CA MET A 1 13.11 19.86 -13.73
C MET A 1 11.95 19.30 -12.91
N VAL A 2 11.93 18.00 -12.60
CA VAL A 2 10.86 17.42 -11.77
C VAL A 2 11.08 17.87 -10.33
N ASN A 3 10.09 18.53 -9.73
CA ASN A 3 10.19 18.98 -8.35
C ASN A 3 10.12 17.76 -7.43
N LYS A 4 11.19 17.49 -6.66
CA LYS A 4 11.28 16.37 -5.72
C LYS A 4 10.10 16.33 -4.75
N ALA A 5 9.61 17.48 -4.29
CA ALA A 5 8.45 17.55 -3.40
C ALA A 5 7.17 17.07 -4.10
N LYS A 6 6.96 17.48 -5.36
CA LYS A 6 5.81 17.01 -6.16
C LYS A 6 5.90 15.52 -6.46
N LEU A 7 7.10 15.01 -6.76
CA LEU A 7 7.31 13.58 -7.02
C LEU A 7 7.00 12.73 -5.79
N ASN A 8 7.51 13.11 -4.62
CA ASN A 8 7.24 12.40 -3.38
C ASN A 8 5.74 12.42 -3.04
N TYR A 9 5.09 13.58 -3.17
CA TYR A 9 3.64 13.70 -2.94
C TYR A 9 2.82 12.82 -3.88
N VAL A 10 3.17 12.77 -5.17
CA VAL A 10 2.47 11.92 -6.15
C VAL A 10 2.65 10.44 -5.84
N ILE A 11 3.85 10.02 -5.43
CA ILE A 11 4.12 8.63 -5.07
C ILE A 11 3.34 8.24 -3.81
N ASP A 12 3.31 9.09 -2.79
CA ASP A 12 2.57 8.83 -1.55
C ASP A 12 1.06 8.76 -1.77
N VAL A 13 0.51 9.67 -2.58
CA VAL A 13 -0.91 9.63 -2.95
C VAL A 13 -1.23 8.39 -3.79
N GLY A 14 -0.39 8.05 -4.77
CA GLY A 14 -0.53 6.86 -5.60
C GLY A 14 -0.47 5.57 -4.77
N LEU A 15 0.43 5.51 -3.79
CA LEU A 15 0.53 4.43 -2.82
C LEU A 15 -0.76 4.30 -2.00
N GLY A 16 -1.28 5.41 -1.46
CA GLY A 16 -2.51 5.42 -0.67
C GLY A 16 -3.73 4.94 -1.45
N ILE A 17 -3.88 5.38 -2.71
CA ILE A 17 -4.97 4.94 -3.58
C ILE A 17 -4.85 3.46 -3.91
N SER A 18 -3.64 3.00 -4.26
CA SER A 18 -3.38 1.59 -4.58
C SER A 18 -3.64 0.70 -3.37
N PHE A 19 -3.26 1.16 -2.17
CA PHE A 19 -3.53 0.49 -0.92
C PHE A 19 -5.02 0.33 -0.65
N LEU A 20 -5.81 1.40 -0.78
CA LEU A 20 -7.26 1.31 -0.60
C LEU A 20 -7.90 0.35 -1.62
N SER A 21 -7.47 0.39 -2.88
CA SER A 21 -8.00 -0.50 -3.93
C SER A 21 -7.71 -1.98 -3.62
N VAL A 22 -6.47 -2.32 -3.29
CA VAL A 22 -6.06 -3.70 -2.93
C VAL A 22 -6.72 -4.15 -1.62
N PHE A 23 -6.87 -3.25 -0.65
CA PHE A 23 -7.52 -3.54 0.63
C PHE A 23 -9.01 -3.87 0.45
N ILE A 24 -9.75 -3.05 -0.29
CA ILE A 24 -11.18 -3.30 -0.58
C ILE A 24 -11.35 -4.61 -1.34
N THR A 25 -10.58 -4.83 -2.40
CA THR A 25 -10.64 -6.07 -3.19
C THR A 25 -10.21 -7.31 -2.40
N GLY A 26 -9.27 -7.16 -1.46
CA GLY A 26 -8.83 -8.22 -0.55
C GLY A 26 -9.91 -8.64 0.44
N ILE A 27 -10.64 -7.67 1.02
CA ILE A 27 -11.82 -7.94 1.87
C ILE A 27 -12.87 -8.72 1.08
N VAL A 28 -13.12 -8.33 -0.17
CA VAL A 28 -14.09 -9.02 -1.04
C VAL A 28 -13.62 -10.44 -1.41
N LYS A 29 -12.31 -10.70 -1.52
CA LYS A 29 -11.75 -12.04 -1.80
C LYS A 29 -11.78 -12.96 -0.58
N PHE A 30 -11.93 -12.42 0.63
CA PHE A 30 -11.84 -13.20 1.86
C PHE A 30 -13.03 -14.18 1.98
N PRO A 31 -12.77 -15.50 1.87
CA PRO A 31 -13.82 -16.50 1.67
C PRO A 31 -14.76 -16.61 2.86
N ASP A 32 -14.23 -16.52 4.08
CA ASP A 32 -15.02 -16.58 5.30
C ASP A 32 -15.82 -15.30 5.56
N PHE A 33 -15.38 -14.15 5.01
CA PHE A 33 -16.06 -12.86 5.19
C PHE A 33 -17.37 -12.83 4.41
N LEU A 34 -17.36 -13.20 3.13
CA LEU A 34 -18.58 -13.25 2.32
C LEU A 34 -19.53 -14.36 2.77
N GLN A 35 -19.00 -15.49 3.22
CA GLN A 35 -19.79 -16.62 3.71
C GLN A 35 -20.47 -16.31 5.05
N TYR A 36 -19.86 -15.47 5.91
CA TYR A 36 -20.50 -14.96 7.13
C TYR A 36 -21.78 -14.15 6.83
N PHE A 37 -21.82 -13.41 5.72
CA PHE A 37 -23.02 -12.70 5.26
C PHE A 37 -23.98 -13.57 4.42
N GLY A 38 -23.74 -14.87 4.32
CA GLY A 38 -24.59 -15.81 3.57
C GLY A 38 -24.49 -15.68 2.04
N ILE A 39 -23.51 -14.93 1.52
CA ILE A 39 -23.33 -14.72 0.09
C ILE A 39 -22.51 -15.88 -0.49
N THR A 40 -23.14 -16.70 -1.33
CA THR A 40 -22.48 -17.84 -2.00
C THR A 40 -21.62 -17.37 -3.17
N ARG A 41 -20.37 -17.85 -3.25
CA ARG A 41 -19.35 -17.57 -4.29
C ARG A 41 -19.79 -17.84 -5.74
N ARG A 42 -21.01 -18.35 -5.96
CA ARG A 42 -21.62 -18.68 -7.26
C ARG A 42 -22.12 -17.45 -8.02
N TYR A 43 -22.44 -16.35 -7.32
CA TYR A 43 -23.01 -15.13 -7.93
C TYR A 43 -21.97 -14.05 -8.28
N ILE A 44 -20.76 -14.12 -7.72
CA ILE A 44 -19.72 -13.10 -7.92
C ILE A 44 -18.59 -13.74 -8.73
N PRO A 45 -18.17 -13.17 -9.89
CA PRO A 45 -17.03 -13.66 -10.66
C PRO A 45 -15.72 -13.30 -9.93
N VAL A 46 -15.44 -14.02 -8.84
CA VAL A 46 -14.25 -13.84 -8.00
C VAL A 46 -12.95 -14.06 -8.78
N GLN A 47 -12.98 -14.79 -9.90
CA GLN A 47 -11.81 -14.94 -10.77
C GLN A 47 -11.37 -13.59 -11.38
N GLY A 48 -12.31 -12.78 -11.90
CA GLY A 48 -11.97 -11.47 -12.48
C GLY A 48 -11.45 -10.49 -11.44
N LEU A 49 -12.08 -10.49 -10.26
CA LEU A 49 -11.64 -9.68 -9.12
C LEU A 49 -10.28 -10.14 -8.59
N SER A 50 -9.99 -11.45 -8.57
CA SER A 50 -8.67 -11.96 -8.16
C SER A 50 -7.60 -11.47 -9.12
N THR A 51 -7.81 -11.55 -10.42
CA THR A 51 -6.81 -11.06 -11.40
C THR A 51 -6.53 -9.58 -11.18
N ILE A 52 -7.57 -8.75 -11.04
CA ILE A 52 -7.39 -7.30 -10.81
C ILE A 52 -6.65 -7.07 -9.47
N HIS A 53 -7.02 -7.80 -8.41
CA HIS A 53 -6.38 -7.69 -7.11
C HIS A 53 -4.90 -8.09 -7.15
N ASP A 54 -4.58 -9.21 -7.79
CA ASP A 54 -3.22 -9.74 -7.85
C ASP A 54 -2.31 -8.77 -8.65
N TRP A 55 -2.80 -8.22 -9.77
CA TRP A 55 -2.08 -7.19 -10.54
C TRP A 55 -1.96 -5.86 -9.78
N SER A 56 -3.01 -5.44 -9.10
CA SER A 56 -3.00 -4.21 -8.27
C SER A 56 -2.05 -4.35 -7.08
N GLY A 57 -1.95 -5.55 -6.50
CA GLY A 57 -1.02 -5.89 -5.44
C GLY A 57 0.44 -5.80 -5.90
N ILE A 58 0.75 -6.25 -7.12
CA ILE A 58 2.10 -6.11 -7.70
C ILE A 58 2.44 -4.62 -7.88
N ILE A 59 1.53 -3.82 -8.45
CA ILE A 59 1.73 -2.37 -8.62
C ILE A 59 1.96 -1.69 -7.27
N MET A 60 1.15 -2.03 -6.27
CA MET A 60 1.31 -1.53 -4.91
C MET A 60 2.67 -1.93 -4.33
N GLY A 61 3.10 -3.18 -4.50
CA GLY A 61 4.41 -3.65 -4.04
C GLY A 61 5.56 -2.83 -4.63
N ILE A 62 5.51 -2.54 -5.94
CA ILE A 62 6.50 -1.67 -6.60
C ILE A 62 6.45 -0.25 -6.03
N LEU A 63 5.26 0.33 -5.87
CA LEU A 63 5.09 1.67 -5.29
C LEU A 63 5.64 1.74 -3.85
N VAL A 64 5.42 0.70 -3.04
CA VAL A 64 5.96 0.60 -1.68
C VAL A 64 7.49 0.57 -1.72
N LEU A 65 8.09 -0.24 -2.59
CA LEU A 65 9.56 -0.29 -2.71
C LEU A 65 10.14 1.07 -3.11
N VAL A 66 9.54 1.73 -4.10
CA VAL A 66 9.98 3.07 -4.52
C VAL A 66 9.82 4.08 -3.37
N HIS A 67 8.70 4.07 -2.67
CA HIS A 67 8.46 4.91 -1.50
C HIS A 67 9.51 4.68 -0.41
N LEU A 68 9.80 3.42 -0.08
CA LEU A 68 10.82 3.07 0.93
C LEU A 68 12.21 3.55 0.53
N VAL A 69 12.60 3.43 -0.74
CA VAL A 69 13.90 3.93 -1.23
C VAL A 69 13.96 5.45 -1.16
N LEU A 70 12.89 6.15 -1.55
CA LEU A 70 12.82 7.62 -1.49
C LEU A 70 12.86 8.15 -0.06
N HIS A 71 12.19 7.47 0.86
CA HIS A 71 12.08 7.87 2.27
C HIS A 71 13.12 7.18 3.16
N TRP A 72 14.02 6.34 2.62
CA TRP A 72 14.97 5.52 3.38
C TRP A 72 15.79 6.31 4.41
N LYS A 73 16.28 7.50 4.02
CA LYS A 73 17.05 8.37 4.92
C LYS A 73 16.22 8.83 6.12
N TRP A 74 14.95 9.18 5.88
CA TRP A 74 14.02 9.55 6.94
C TRP A 74 13.67 8.35 7.82
N ILE A 75 13.39 7.18 7.24
CA ILE A 75 13.05 5.95 7.98
C ILE A 75 14.18 5.51 8.91
N VAL A 76 15.41 5.42 8.40
CA VAL A 76 16.58 5.03 9.22
C VAL A 76 16.80 6.02 10.36
N CYS A 77 16.60 7.30 10.07
CA CYS A 77 16.80 8.36 11.04
C CYS A 77 15.69 8.41 12.11
N MET A 78 14.43 8.18 11.71
CA MET A 78 13.30 8.02 12.63
C MET A 78 13.46 6.77 13.49
N THR A 79 13.86 5.64 12.90
CA THR A 79 14.12 4.38 13.63
C THR A 79 15.25 4.57 14.65
N LYS A 80 16.33 5.25 14.27
CA LYS A 80 17.43 5.62 15.19
C LYS A 80 16.97 6.57 16.29
N SER A 81 16.12 7.55 15.99
CA SER A 81 15.57 8.49 16.98
C SER A 81 14.63 7.78 17.97
N PHE A 82 13.79 6.86 17.48
CA PHE A 82 12.88 6.07 18.29
C PHE A 82 13.63 5.17 19.29
N PHE A 83 14.71 4.51 18.84
CA PHE A 83 15.54 3.68 19.72
C PHE A 83 16.54 4.48 20.57
N ARG A 84 16.96 5.67 20.12
CA ARG A 84 17.96 6.51 20.79
C ARG A 84 17.32 7.84 21.15
N ARG A 85 16.73 7.92 22.35
CA ARG A 85 16.19 9.16 22.95
C ARG A 85 17.12 10.35 22.62
N GLY A 86 16.72 11.21 21.68
CA GLY A 86 17.34 12.54 21.50
C GLY A 86 18.17 12.81 20.23
N GLY A 87 18.14 11.98 19.20
CA GLY A 87 18.77 12.34 17.91
C GLY A 87 17.85 13.20 17.04
N LYS A 88 17.99 14.53 17.05
CA LYS A 88 17.26 15.43 16.13
C LYS A 88 17.52 15.01 14.68
N CYS A 89 16.54 14.37 14.05
CA CYS A 89 16.59 14.03 12.64
C CYS A 89 16.17 15.25 11.82
N GLY A 90 17.15 16.06 11.40
CA GLY A 90 16.91 17.24 10.57
C GLY A 90 17.14 16.96 9.08
N ARG A 91 16.15 17.31 8.26
CA ARG A 91 16.36 18.16 7.09
C ARG A 91 15.12 19.02 6.89
#